data_AF-A0A1U7XYX9-F1
#
_entry.id   AF-A0A1U7XYX9-F1
#
_cell.length_a   1.000
_cell.length_b   1.000
_cell.length_c   1.000
_cell.angle_alpha   90.00
_cell.angle_beta   90.00
_cell.angle_gamma   90.00
#
_symmetry.space_group_name_H-M   'P 1'
#
loop_
_entity.id
_entity.type
_entity.pdbx_description
1 polymer ?
#
loop_
_entity_poly.entity_id
_entity_poly.type
_entity_poly.pdbx_seq_one_letter_code
_entity_poly.pdbx_strand_id
1 'polypeptide(L)'
;SLSVFDKVTYDAHIAIIYAYCPPTPPNTAIELGLQKALAIYPEFAGRLSKDEHGNPVNILLNDEGVRFVEASANSTLDQVMPYKPSPSLLNLHPSLNDDVKELVQVQLTWFTCGSLAVGFTSNHMIADGQSTSNFLVAWGQACRGLRVNPIPLHDRTIFNPRNPPLVENEHKGVEFTSKLVKKEHLLNQAHHILEDIVVHKVHFTIEFLAKLKAKASSMNGNNKPYSTDLRQVPLAINLVRIPEQISGLLR
;
A
#
# COMPACT_ATOMS: atom_id res chain seq x y z
N SER A 1 13.17 -7.72 -15.36
CA SER A 1 12.94 -8.91 -14.52
C SER A 1 12.55 -8.51 -13.12
N LEU A 2 11.71 -9.28 -12.45
CA LEU A 2 11.48 -9.12 -11.01
C LEU A 2 12.73 -9.58 -10.25
N SER A 3 13.13 -8.81 -9.23
CA SER A 3 14.19 -9.14 -8.29
C SER A 3 13.72 -10.18 -7.26
N VAL A 4 14.64 -10.67 -6.42
CA VAL A 4 14.27 -11.56 -5.30
C VAL A 4 13.35 -10.88 -4.30
N PHE A 5 13.53 -9.57 -4.06
CA PHE A 5 12.69 -8.79 -3.15
C PHE A 5 11.26 -8.64 -3.68
N ASP A 6 11.12 -8.48 -5.00
CA ASP A 6 9.80 -8.41 -5.65
C ASP A 6 9.07 -9.76 -5.60
N LYS A 7 9.79 -10.89 -5.56
CA LYS A 7 9.21 -12.24 -5.55
C LYS A 7 8.86 -12.76 -4.16
N VAL A 8 9.47 -12.20 -3.11
CA VAL A 8 9.18 -12.55 -1.70
C VAL A 8 7.96 -11.78 -1.17
N THR A 9 7.58 -10.67 -1.83
CA THR A 9 6.36 -9.93 -1.49
C THR A 9 5.07 -10.65 -1.93
N TYR A 10 3.93 -10.08 -1.56
CA TYR A 10 2.61 -10.60 -1.93
C TYR A 10 2.24 -10.23 -3.36
N ASP A 11 1.71 -11.19 -4.13
CA ASP A 11 0.96 -10.91 -5.36
C ASP A 11 -0.44 -10.42 -4.96
N ALA A 12 -0.51 -9.13 -4.58
CA ALA A 12 -1.71 -8.49 -4.08
C ALA A 12 -1.75 -7.03 -4.53
N HIS A 13 -2.95 -6.51 -4.76
CA HIS A 13 -3.16 -5.09 -5.02
C HIS A 13 -3.38 -4.33 -3.71
N ILE A 14 -2.67 -3.20 -3.57
CA ILE A 14 -2.77 -2.30 -2.43
C ILE A 14 -3.41 -1.00 -2.88
N ALA A 15 -4.44 -0.57 -2.15
CA ALA A 15 -5.15 0.68 -2.40
C ALA A 15 -4.74 1.78 -1.42
N ILE A 16 -4.59 3.00 -1.94
CA ILE A 16 -4.35 4.24 -1.21
C ILE A 16 -5.38 5.26 -1.68
N ILE A 17 -6.02 5.96 -0.75
CA ILE A 17 -7.01 7.00 -1.07
C ILE A 17 -6.47 8.34 -0.58
N TYR A 18 -6.38 9.31 -1.49
CA TYR A 18 -6.14 10.71 -1.18
C TYR A 18 -7.44 11.50 -1.34
N ALA A 19 -7.64 12.51 -0.49
CA ALA A 19 -8.77 13.41 -0.62
C ALA A 19 -8.30 14.86 -0.66
N TYR A 20 -8.90 15.64 -1.56
CA TYR A 20 -8.54 17.02 -1.85
C TYR A 20 -9.78 17.90 -1.77
N CYS A 21 -9.68 18.97 -0.99
CA CYS A 21 -10.67 20.03 -1.01
C CYS A 21 -10.51 20.90 -2.27
N PRO A 22 -11.59 21.51 -2.79
CA PRO A 22 -11.49 22.46 -3.88
C PRO A 22 -10.62 23.68 -3.51
N PRO A 23 -10.00 24.36 -4.50
CA PRO A 23 -10.07 24.07 -5.93
C PRO A 23 -9.18 22.89 -6.35
N THR A 24 -9.72 22.01 -7.17
CA THR A 24 -9.03 20.83 -7.71
C THR A 24 -8.82 20.98 -9.23
N PRO A 25 -7.74 20.41 -9.79
CA PRO A 25 -7.51 20.43 -11.23
C PRO A 25 -8.57 19.60 -11.98
N PRO A 26 -8.88 19.93 -13.26
CA PRO A 26 -9.78 19.15 -14.07
C PRO A 26 -9.20 17.75 -14.38
N ASN A 27 -10.07 16.79 -14.71
CA ASN A 27 -9.66 15.42 -15.04
C ASN A 27 -8.58 15.36 -16.12
N THR A 28 -8.69 16.18 -17.16
CA THR A 28 -7.71 16.26 -18.26
C THR A 28 -6.30 16.65 -17.79
N ALA A 29 -6.19 17.53 -16.79
CA ALA A 29 -4.88 17.90 -16.23
C ALA A 29 -4.29 16.77 -15.36
N ILE A 30 -5.15 16.07 -14.63
CA ILE A 30 -4.76 14.92 -13.80
C ILE A 30 -4.31 13.74 -14.68
N GLU A 31 -5.07 13.44 -15.72
CA GLU A 31 -4.78 12.40 -16.71
C GLU A 31 -3.48 12.72 -17.48
N LEU A 32 -3.31 13.95 -17.96
CA LEU A 32 -2.08 14.37 -18.63
C LEU A 32 -0.86 14.26 -17.71
N GLY A 33 -1.00 14.61 -16.43
CA GLY A 33 0.04 14.41 -15.45
C GLY A 33 0.37 12.94 -15.24
N LEU A 34 -0.64 12.06 -15.26
CA LEU A 34 -0.46 10.62 -15.13
C LEU A 34 0.31 10.05 -16.31
N GLN A 35 -0.06 10.42 -17.54
CA GLN A 35 0.65 10.02 -18.76
C GLN A 35 2.14 10.42 -18.70
N LYS A 36 2.43 11.65 -18.27
CA LYS A 36 3.82 12.13 -18.10
C LYS A 36 4.59 11.38 -17.01
N ALA A 37 3.94 11.02 -15.91
CA ALA A 37 4.56 10.23 -14.86
C ALA A 37 4.82 8.79 -15.32
N LEU A 38 3.89 8.17 -16.04
CA LEU A 38 4.05 6.83 -16.60
C LEU A 38 5.19 6.76 -17.63
N ALA A 39 5.43 7.82 -18.39
CA ALA A 39 6.60 7.90 -19.27
C ALA A 39 7.94 7.83 -18.51
N ILE A 40 7.94 8.20 -17.23
CA ILE A 40 9.11 8.11 -16.33
C ILE A 40 9.08 6.82 -15.50
N TYR A 41 7.91 6.18 -15.35
CA TYR A 41 7.70 4.95 -14.60
C TYR A 41 7.01 3.91 -15.50
N PRO A 42 7.69 3.42 -16.56
CA PRO A 42 7.08 2.53 -17.55
C PRO A 42 6.60 1.20 -16.95
N GLU A 43 7.19 0.74 -15.83
CA GLU A 43 6.76 -0.46 -15.11
C GLU A 43 5.29 -0.38 -14.68
N PHE A 44 4.80 0.81 -14.38
CA PHE A 44 3.45 1.03 -13.87
C PHE A 44 2.40 0.88 -14.98
N ALA A 45 2.79 1.05 -16.25
CA ALA A 45 1.96 0.86 -17.44
C ALA A 45 2.10 -0.54 -18.07
N GLY A 46 2.91 -1.42 -17.48
CA GLY A 46 3.21 -2.74 -18.01
C GLY A 46 2.20 -3.83 -17.63
N ARG A 47 2.61 -5.08 -17.83
CA ARG A 47 1.91 -6.30 -17.37
C ARG A 47 2.86 -7.27 -16.68
N LEU A 48 2.35 -8.05 -15.72
CA LEU A 48 3.14 -9.16 -15.15
C LEU A 48 3.10 -10.35 -16.10
N SER A 49 4.27 -10.82 -16.54
CA SER A 49 4.40 -12.11 -17.22
C SER A 49 4.44 -13.23 -16.20
N LYS A 50 3.81 -14.36 -16.51
CA LYS A 50 3.82 -15.56 -15.66
C LYS A 50 4.56 -16.72 -16.36
N ASP A 51 5.17 -17.60 -15.59
CA ASP A 51 5.73 -18.86 -16.08
C ASP A 51 4.62 -19.88 -16.39
N GLU A 52 5.01 -21.07 -16.87
CA GLU A 52 4.11 -22.19 -17.15
C GLU A 52 3.32 -22.70 -15.93
N HIS A 53 3.77 -22.35 -14.73
CA HIS A 53 3.12 -22.68 -13.46
C HIS A 53 2.28 -21.50 -12.91
N GLY A 54 2.16 -20.40 -13.66
CA GLY A 54 1.40 -19.22 -13.28
C GLY A 54 2.11 -18.31 -12.27
N ASN A 55 3.38 -18.53 -11.96
CA ASN A 55 4.13 -17.65 -11.06
C ASN A 55 4.62 -16.41 -11.82
N PRO A 56 4.51 -15.19 -11.25
CA PRO A 56 5.04 -14.00 -11.89
C PRO A 56 6.57 -14.03 -12.02
N VAL A 57 7.08 -13.65 -13.19
CA VAL A 57 8.52 -13.72 -13.53
C VAL A 57 9.09 -12.36 -13.85
N ASN A 58 8.41 -11.58 -14.70
CA ASN A 58 8.89 -10.30 -15.21
C ASN A 58 7.75 -9.29 -15.27
N ILE A 59 8.14 -8.02 -15.34
CA ILE A 59 7.28 -6.92 -15.77
C ILE A 59 7.55 -6.74 -17.27
N LEU A 60 6.53 -6.91 -18.09
CA LEU A 60 6.54 -6.59 -19.52
C LEU A 60 6.30 -5.08 -19.64
N LEU A 61 7.28 -4.35 -20.15
CA LEU A 61 7.18 -2.93 -20.47
C LEU A 61 6.55 -2.80 -21.87
N ASN A 62 5.26 -3.09 -21.95
CA ASN A 62 4.50 -3.17 -23.21
C ASN A 62 3.56 -1.98 -23.41
N ASP A 63 3.61 -0.98 -22.54
CA ASP A 63 2.81 0.25 -22.59
C ASP A 63 1.30 0.01 -22.77
N GLU A 64 0.78 -1.13 -22.31
CA GLU A 64 -0.66 -1.41 -22.33
C GLU A 64 -1.47 -0.51 -21.38
N GLY A 65 -0.79 0.32 -20.59
CA GLY A 65 -1.38 1.40 -19.83
C GLY A 65 -1.98 0.96 -18.50
N VAL A 66 -2.69 1.91 -17.89
CA VAL A 66 -3.32 1.79 -16.57
C VAL A 66 -4.83 1.89 -16.72
N ARG A 67 -5.57 1.35 -15.74
CA ARG A 67 -7.01 1.58 -15.67
C ARG A 67 -7.25 2.96 -15.07
N PHE A 68 -7.97 3.83 -15.77
CA PHE A 68 -8.34 5.15 -15.29
C PHE A 68 -9.87 5.30 -15.29
N VAL A 69 -10.45 5.50 -14.11
CA VAL A 69 -11.89 5.54 -13.88
C VAL A 69 -12.30 6.91 -13.39
N GLU A 70 -13.29 7.50 -14.04
CA GLU A 70 -13.96 8.71 -13.56
C GLU A 70 -15.29 8.33 -12.93
N ALA A 71 -15.53 8.86 -11.72
CA ALA A 71 -16.71 8.57 -10.93
C ALA A 71 -17.24 9.82 -10.24
N SER A 72 -18.50 9.77 -9.81
CA SER A 72 -19.14 10.81 -9.01
C SER A 72 -19.89 10.20 -7.83
N ALA A 73 -19.78 10.83 -6.66
CA ALA A 73 -20.53 10.49 -5.47
C ALA A 73 -21.63 11.53 -5.23
N ASN A 74 -22.88 11.07 -5.05
CA ASN A 74 -24.02 11.92 -4.72
C ASN A 74 -24.06 12.29 -3.22
N SER A 75 -22.93 12.77 -2.70
CA SER A 75 -22.72 13.12 -1.30
C SER A 75 -21.58 14.12 -1.19
N THR A 76 -21.40 14.73 -0.02
CA THR A 76 -20.19 15.50 0.29
C THR A 76 -19.07 14.57 0.76
N LEU A 77 -17.82 15.02 0.70
CA LEU A 77 -16.67 14.23 1.17
C LEU A 77 -16.78 13.93 2.67
N ASP A 78 -17.19 14.90 3.49
CA ASP A 78 -17.30 14.77 4.94
C ASP A 78 -18.32 13.69 5.38
N GLN A 79 -19.34 13.45 4.55
CA GLN A 79 -20.31 12.38 4.78
C GLN A 79 -19.72 10.99 4.56
N VAL A 80 -18.75 10.84 3.67
CA VAL A 80 -18.15 9.55 3.27
C VAL A 80 -16.85 9.25 3.99
N MET A 81 -16.12 10.29 4.40
CA MET A 81 -14.87 10.21 5.16
C MET A 81 -15.01 10.71 6.62
N PRO A 82 -16.02 10.29 7.40
CA PRO A 82 -15.94 10.48 8.85
C PRO A 82 -14.76 9.65 9.37
N TYR A 83 -14.12 10.10 10.44
CA TYR A 83 -12.82 9.63 10.95
C TYR A 83 -12.65 8.11 11.21
N LYS A 84 -13.64 7.26 10.96
CA LYS A 84 -13.61 5.82 11.16
C LYS A 84 -13.40 5.08 9.82
N PRO A 85 -12.54 4.04 9.77
CA PRO A 85 -12.53 3.10 8.67
C PRO A 85 -13.94 2.55 8.41
N SER A 86 -14.36 2.54 7.16
CA SER A 86 -15.70 2.12 6.74
C SER A 86 -15.60 1.33 5.44
N PRO A 87 -16.41 0.28 5.23
CA PRO A 87 -16.52 -0.41 3.95
C PRO A 87 -16.84 0.53 2.78
N SER A 88 -17.46 1.69 3.04
CA SER A 88 -17.72 2.71 2.02
C SER A 88 -16.46 3.24 1.32
N LEU A 89 -15.29 3.14 1.97
CA LEU A 89 -14.01 3.53 1.37
C LEU A 89 -13.61 2.63 0.20
N LEU A 90 -14.09 1.38 0.16
CA LEU A 90 -13.85 0.46 -0.96
C LEU A 90 -14.45 0.96 -2.28
N ASN A 91 -15.43 1.86 -2.22
CA ASN A 91 -16.04 2.48 -3.41
C ASN A 91 -15.22 3.65 -3.96
N LEU A 92 -14.16 4.09 -3.25
CA LEU A 92 -13.33 5.24 -3.65
C LEU A 92 -12.05 4.83 -4.40
N HIS A 93 -11.89 3.55 -4.70
CA HIS A 93 -10.85 3.03 -5.58
C HIS A 93 -11.46 1.97 -6.51
N PRO A 94 -10.79 1.64 -7.63
CA PRO A 94 -11.30 0.62 -8.55
C PRO A 94 -11.53 -0.72 -7.85
N SER A 95 -12.61 -1.40 -8.24
CA SER A 95 -12.95 -2.75 -7.74
C SER A 95 -11.81 -3.73 -8.03
N LEU A 96 -11.53 -4.58 -7.04
CA LEU A 96 -10.55 -5.67 -7.13
C LEU A 96 -11.18 -7.03 -7.48
N ASN A 97 -12.49 -7.07 -7.73
CA ASN A 97 -13.24 -8.32 -7.97
C ASN A 97 -13.17 -8.82 -9.42
N ASP A 98 -12.51 -8.08 -10.32
CA ASP A 98 -12.38 -8.42 -11.73
C ASP A 98 -11.03 -9.11 -12.02
N ASP A 99 -10.90 -9.76 -13.18
CA ASP A 99 -9.60 -10.18 -13.75
C ASP A 99 -8.76 -8.94 -14.11
N VAL A 100 -8.26 -8.25 -13.08
CA VAL A 100 -7.40 -7.07 -13.20
C VAL A 100 -6.07 -7.51 -13.82
N LYS A 101 -5.79 -6.99 -15.02
CA LYS A 101 -4.52 -7.20 -15.72
C LYS A 101 -3.55 -6.04 -15.47
N GLU A 102 -4.09 -4.88 -15.17
CA GLU A 102 -3.36 -3.65 -14.96
C GLU A 102 -2.61 -3.67 -13.63
N LEU A 103 -1.33 -3.28 -13.70
CA LEU A 103 -0.48 -3.18 -12.52
C LEU A 103 -0.84 -1.97 -11.67
N VAL A 104 -1.47 -0.97 -12.29
CA VAL A 104 -1.96 0.25 -11.66
C VAL A 104 -3.37 0.55 -12.14
N GLN A 105 -4.21 0.96 -11.19
CA GLN A 105 -5.53 1.51 -11.46
C GLN A 105 -5.70 2.81 -10.67
N VAL A 106 -6.43 3.75 -11.26
CA VAL A 106 -6.73 5.06 -10.70
C VAL A 106 -8.24 5.30 -10.80
N GLN A 107 -8.84 5.81 -9.73
CA GLN A 107 -10.21 6.33 -9.73
C GLN A 107 -10.23 7.77 -9.25
N LEU A 108 -10.84 8.64 -10.04
CA LEU A 108 -11.18 10.01 -9.64
C LEU A 108 -12.66 10.05 -9.25
N THR A 109 -12.94 10.26 -7.97
CA THR A 109 -14.32 10.36 -7.45
C THR A 109 -14.64 11.79 -7.06
N TRP A 110 -15.53 12.43 -7.81
CA TRP A 110 -15.98 13.79 -7.57
C TRP A 110 -17.20 13.84 -6.65
N PHE A 111 -17.16 14.71 -5.65
CA PHE A 111 -18.25 14.89 -4.69
C PHE A 111 -19.08 16.13 -5.04
N THR A 112 -20.33 16.18 -4.57
CA THR A 112 -21.24 17.31 -4.85
C THR A 112 -20.73 18.65 -4.29
N CYS A 113 -19.83 18.63 -3.31
CA CYS A 113 -19.15 19.80 -2.76
C CYS A 113 -17.91 20.26 -3.55
N GLY A 114 -17.61 19.64 -4.70
CA GLY A 114 -16.43 19.95 -5.53
C GLY A 114 -15.12 19.34 -5.03
N SER A 115 -15.14 18.61 -3.90
CA SER A 115 -13.99 17.83 -3.43
C SER A 115 -13.74 16.63 -4.34
N LEU A 116 -12.49 16.16 -4.33
CA LEU A 116 -12.03 15.01 -5.12
C LEU A 116 -11.41 13.96 -4.20
N ALA A 117 -11.81 12.69 -4.35
CA ALA A 117 -11.01 11.57 -3.88
C ALA A 117 -10.26 10.93 -5.06
N VAL A 118 -8.97 10.66 -4.85
CA VAL A 118 -8.11 9.93 -5.78
C VAL A 118 -7.79 8.58 -5.16
N GLY A 119 -8.43 7.52 -5.67
CA GLY A 119 -8.10 6.15 -5.35
C GLY A 119 -6.99 5.65 -6.26
N PHE A 120 -5.87 5.24 -5.67
CA PHE A 120 -4.74 4.65 -6.38
C PHE A 120 -4.57 3.21 -5.90
N THR A 121 -4.59 2.26 -6.83
CA THR A 121 -4.45 0.84 -6.54
C THR A 121 -3.32 0.27 -7.39
N SER A 122 -2.37 -0.43 -6.77
CA SER A 122 -1.22 -1.00 -7.48
C SER A 122 -0.86 -2.40 -7.01
N ASN A 123 -0.40 -3.26 -7.92
CA ASN A 123 0.14 -4.57 -7.55
C ASN A 123 1.45 -4.40 -6.76
N HIS A 124 1.56 -4.97 -5.56
CA HIS A 124 2.70 -4.75 -4.68
C HIS A 124 4.02 -5.32 -5.23
N MET A 125 3.98 -6.19 -6.25
CA MET A 125 5.18 -6.74 -6.88
C MET A 125 5.94 -5.75 -7.75
N ILE A 126 5.32 -4.63 -8.14
CA ILE A 126 5.99 -3.64 -9.00
C ILE A 126 6.74 -2.57 -8.20
N ALA A 127 6.33 -2.32 -6.96
CA ALA A 127 6.87 -1.26 -6.12
C ALA A 127 6.57 -1.51 -4.64
N ASP A 128 7.52 -1.18 -3.76
CA ASP A 128 7.26 -1.05 -2.34
C ASP A 128 6.58 0.29 -1.99
N GLY A 129 6.29 0.51 -0.71
CA GLY A 129 5.62 1.73 -0.26
C GLY A 129 6.41 3.01 -0.58
N GLN A 130 7.75 2.96 -0.54
CA GLN A 130 8.58 4.11 -0.85
C GLN A 130 8.58 4.42 -2.35
N SER A 131 8.75 3.41 -3.20
CA SER A 131 8.74 3.54 -4.65
C SER A 131 7.38 3.99 -5.15
N THR A 132 6.30 3.46 -4.56
CA THR A 132 4.92 3.91 -4.82
C THR A 132 4.72 5.37 -4.42
N SER A 133 5.22 5.77 -3.25
CA SER A 133 5.15 7.18 -2.81
C SER A 133 5.89 8.12 -3.76
N ASN A 134 7.07 7.70 -4.25
CA ASN A 134 7.83 8.48 -5.23
C ASN A 134 7.05 8.65 -6.53
N PHE A 135 6.40 7.59 -7.03
CA PHE A 135 5.52 7.67 -8.20
C PHE A 135 4.38 8.66 -8.00
N LEU A 136 3.67 8.60 -6.86
CA LEU A 136 2.57 9.51 -6.54
C LEU A 136 3.02 10.98 -6.47
N VAL A 137 4.20 11.22 -5.91
CA VAL A 137 4.83 12.56 -5.90
C VAL A 137 5.20 13.01 -7.31
N ALA A 138 5.78 12.13 -8.13
CA ALA A 138 6.13 12.40 -9.52
C ALA A 138 4.88 12.75 -10.34
N TRP A 139 3.79 12.01 -10.15
CA TRP A 139 2.49 12.32 -10.76
C TRP A 139 1.98 13.70 -10.33
N GLY A 140 2.00 14.02 -9.04
CA GLY A 140 1.63 15.34 -8.54
C GLY A 140 2.53 16.48 -9.04
N GLN A 141 3.83 16.23 -9.27
CA GLN A 141 4.74 17.19 -9.92
C GLN A 141 4.36 17.40 -11.39
N ALA A 142 4.14 16.31 -12.13
CA ALA A 142 3.78 16.35 -13.54
C ALA A 142 2.43 17.05 -13.80
N CYS A 143 1.41 16.81 -12.96
CA CYS A 143 0.13 17.52 -12.98
C CYS A 143 0.30 19.04 -12.86
N ARG A 144 1.31 19.50 -12.10
CA ARG A 144 1.63 20.92 -11.89
C ARG A 144 2.57 21.50 -12.94
N GLY A 145 2.98 20.71 -13.94
CA GLY A 145 3.97 21.13 -14.93
C GLY A 145 5.39 21.28 -14.36
N LEU A 146 5.67 20.68 -13.19
CA LEU A 146 6.98 20.69 -12.59
C LEU A 146 7.84 19.56 -13.16
N ARG A 147 9.17 19.75 -13.15
CA ARG A 147 10.12 18.67 -13.44
C ARG A 147 10.00 17.59 -12.38
N VAL A 148 9.87 16.35 -12.83
CA VAL A 148 9.86 15.18 -11.95
C VAL A 148 11.24 14.96 -11.32
N ASN A 149 11.27 14.85 -10.00
CA ASN A 149 12.47 14.59 -9.22
C ASN A 149 12.11 13.96 -7.84
N PRO A 150 12.80 12.89 -7.40
CA PRO A 150 13.91 12.19 -8.07
C PRO A 150 13.48 11.41 -9.32
N ILE A 151 14.43 11.16 -10.23
CA ILE A 151 14.23 10.24 -11.35
C ILE A 151 14.45 8.80 -10.82
N PRO A 152 13.54 7.86 -11.11
CA PRO A 152 13.69 6.47 -10.69
C PRO A 152 14.88 5.77 -11.35
N LEU A 153 15.48 4.83 -10.61
CA LEU A 153 16.43 3.87 -11.16
C LEU A 153 15.67 2.59 -11.52
N HIS A 154 15.58 2.28 -12.81
CA HIS A 154 14.83 1.13 -13.32
C HIS A 154 15.65 -0.16 -13.37
N ASP A 155 16.98 -0.06 -13.29
CA ASP A 155 17.85 -1.22 -13.38
C ASP A 155 17.76 -2.08 -12.12
N ARG A 156 16.89 -3.09 -12.17
CA ARG A 156 16.72 -4.09 -11.11
C ARG A 156 17.88 -5.10 -11.04
N THR A 157 18.83 -5.08 -11.99
CA THR A 157 19.98 -6.01 -11.98
C THR A 157 21.04 -5.62 -10.97
N ILE A 158 20.95 -4.44 -10.36
CA ILE A 158 21.84 -4.02 -9.26
C ILE A 158 21.76 -4.95 -8.04
N PHE A 159 20.67 -5.70 -7.89
CA PHE A 159 20.47 -6.69 -6.83
C PHE A 159 21.04 -8.06 -7.25
N ASN A 160 22.33 -8.12 -7.55
CA ASN A 160 23.01 -9.37 -7.90
C ASN A 160 23.40 -10.17 -6.65
N PRO A 161 23.08 -11.48 -6.59
CA PRO A 161 23.57 -12.35 -5.53
C PRO A 161 25.10 -12.46 -5.54
N ARG A 162 25.68 -12.79 -4.38
CA ARG A 162 27.11 -13.16 -4.27
C ARG A 162 27.41 -14.38 -5.15
N ASN A 163 28.61 -14.41 -5.71
CA ASN A 163 29.15 -15.57 -6.43
C ASN A 163 30.56 -15.89 -5.88
N PRO A 164 30.75 -16.99 -5.11
CA PRO A 164 29.76 -18.01 -4.79
C PRO A 164 28.68 -17.49 -3.81
N PRO A 165 27.48 -18.11 -3.79
CA PRO A 165 26.49 -17.82 -2.78
C PRO A 165 27.03 -18.11 -1.37
N LEU A 166 26.75 -17.21 -0.44
CA LEU A 166 27.01 -17.40 0.99
C LEU A 166 25.67 -17.19 1.71
N VAL A 167 25.25 -18.19 2.48
CA VAL A 167 23.99 -18.18 3.24
C VAL A 167 24.37 -18.21 4.71
N GLU A 168 24.14 -17.09 5.42
CA GLU A 168 24.58 -16.91 6.81
C GLU A 168 23.44 -17.16 7.81
N ASN A 169 22.19 -17.13 7.35
CA ASN A 169 21.00 -17.26 8.18
C ASN A 169 20.04 -18.33 7.64
N GLU A 170 19.21 -18.89 8.51
CA GLU A 170 18.12 -19.78 8.09
C GLU A 170 16.95 -18.92 7.57
N HIS A 171 16.56 -19.19 6.33
CA HIS A 171 15.50 -18.45 5.62
C HIS A 171 14.21 -19.28 5.46
N LYS A 172 14.29 -20.60 5.68
CA LYS A 172 13.12 -21.48 5.65
C LYS A 172 12.26 -21.22 6.89
N GLY A 173 10.97 -21.05 6.68
CA GLY A 173 10.03 -20.69 7.75
C GLY A 173 10.01 -19.20 8.10
N VAL A 174 10.90 -18.39 7.50
CA VAL A 174 10.94 -16.93 7.66
C VAL A 174 10.43 -16.28 6.37
N GLU A 175 11.26 -16.17 5.33
CA GLU A 175 10.86 -15.65 4.02
C GLU A 175 10.29 -16.74 3.12
N PHE A 176 10.80 -17.97 3.22
CA PHE A 176 10.38 -19.09 2.39
C PHE A 176 9.53 -20.09 3.18
N THR A 177 8.22 -20.09 2.93
CA THR A 177 7.26 -21.03 3.54
C THR A 177 6.67 -21.97 2.48
N SER A 178 6.41 -23.24 2.84
CA SER A 178 5.84 -24.22 1.91
C SER A 178 4.43 -23.79 1.47
N LYS A 179 4.23 -23.68 0.14
CA LYS A 179 2.94 -23.28 -0.47
C LYS A 179 1.76 -24.19 -0.08
N LEU A 180 2.02 -25.41 0.40
CA LEU A 180 1.01 -26.43 0.73
C LEU A 180 0.16 -26.09 1.97
N VAL A 181 0.65 -25.27 2.90
CA VAL A 181 -0.10 -24.93 4.13
C VAL A 181 -1.16 -23.84 3.89
N LYS A 182 -1.05 -23.06 2.81
CA LYS A 182 -1.90 -21.87 2.57
C LYS A 182 -3.22 -22.15 1.86
N LYS A 183 -3.35 -23.23 1.07
CA LYS A 183 -4.49 -23.36 0.13
C LYS A 183 -5.72 -24.07 0.72
N GLU A 184 -5.55 -25.09 1.57
CA GLU A 184 -6.70 -25.85 2.11
C GLU A 184 -7.30 -25.28 3.40
N HIS A 185 -6.51 -24.59 4.24
CA HIS A 185 -7.01 -24.08 5.53
C HIS A 185 -7.67 -22.69 5.43
N LEU A 186 -7.19 -21.82 4.52
CA LEU A 186 -7.68 -20.43 4.42
C LEU A 186 -9.02 -20.31 3.69
N LEU A 187 -9.33 -21.17 2.72
CA LEU A 187 -10.55 -21.03 1.91
C LEU A 187 -11.85 -21.37 2.68
N ASN A 188 -11.80 -22.28 3.67
CA ASN A 188 -13.00 -22.72 4.40
C ASN A 188 -13.22 -21.98 5.74
N GLN A 189 -12.20 -21.34 6.31
CA GLN A 189 -12.32 -20.58 7.58
C GLN A 189 -12.34 -19.05 7.37
N ALA A 190 -11.81 -18.51 6.27
CA ALA A 190 -11.70 -17.06 6.10
C ALA A 190 -13.06 -16.35 6.00
N HIS A 191 -14.08 -16.97 5.41
CA HIS A 191 -15.39 -16.34 5.29
C HIS A 191 -16.06 -16.03 6.65
N HIS A 192 -15.86 -16.88 7.66
CA HIS A 192 -16.37 -16.62 9.01
C HIS A 192 -15.47 -15.70 9.84
N ILE A 193 -14.16 -15.67 9.59
CA ILE A 193 -13.22 -14.85 10.38
C ILE A 193 -13.20 -13.38 9.91
N LEU A 194 -13.44 -13.12 8.61
CA LEU A 194 -13.33 -11.77 8.04
C LEU A 194 -14.51 -10.86 8.43
N GLU A 195 -15.68 -11.41 8.74
CA GLU A 195 -16.86 -10.63 9.14
C GLU A 195 -16.68 -9.94 10.51
N ASP A 196 -15.81 -10.49 11.38
CA ASP A 196 -15.58 -9.98 12.74
C ASP A 196 -14.38 -9.02 12.86
N ILE A 197 -13.68 -8.71 11.75
CA ILE A 197 -12.52 -7.81 11.79
C ILE A 197 -12.96 -6.35 11.74
N VAL A 198 -12.78 -5.65 12.87
CA VAL A 198 -13.01 -4.20 12.95
C VAL A 198 -11.69 -3.45 12.82
N VAL A 199 -11.59 -2.57 11.83
CA VAL A 199 -10.40 -1.72 11.63
C VAL A 199 -10.51 -0.49 12.53
N HIS A 200 -9.58 -0.36 13.48
CA HIS A 200 -9.47 0.81 14.34
C HIS A 200 -8.39 1.79 13.85
N LYS A 201 -8.73 3.08 13.80
CA LYS A 201 -7.75 4.15 13.57
C LYS A 201 -7.23 4.65 14.91
N VAL A 202 -5.93 4.50 15.15
CA VAL A 202 -5.25 4.99 16.35
C VAL A 202 -4.44 6.23 16.01
N HIS A 203 -4.76 7.36 16.67
CA HIS A 203 -4.02 8.60 16.50
C HIS A 203 -2.95 8.76 17.58
N PHE A 204 -1.70 8.88 17.16
CA PHE A 204 -0.57 9.15 18.05
C PHE A 204 -0.19 10.63 17.94
N THR A 205 -0.48 11.42 18.98
CA THR A 205 -0.11 12.84 18.99
C THR A 205 1.40 13.03 19.10
N ILE A 206 1.90 14.20 18.73
CA ILE A 206 3.33 14.53 18.83
C ILE A 206 3.79 14.45 20.30
N GLU A 207 2.96 14.92 21.24
CA GLU A 207 3.24 14.88 22.68
C GLU A 207 3.28 13.43 23.20
N PHE A 208 2.33 12.59 22.76
CA PHE A 208 2.34 11.18 23.10
C PHE A 208 3.59 10.48 22.56
N LEU A 209 3.96 10.74 21.30
CA LEU A 209 5.17 10.20 20.70
C LEU A 209 6.43 10.68 21.41
N ALA A 210 6.48 11.94 21.86
CA ALA A 210 7.60 12.48 22.62
C ALA A 210 7.74 11.77 23.99
N LYS A 211 6.63 11.59 24.71
CA LYS A 211 6.61 10.84 25.98
C LYS A 211 7.04 9.39 25.78
N LEU A 212 6.54 8.74 24.74
CA LEU A 212 6.90 7.37 24.39
C LEU A 212 8.39 7.24 24.07
N LYS A 213 8.94 8.16 23.27
CA LYS A 213 10.36 8.25 22.96
C LYS A 213 11.22 8.43 24.20
N ALA A 214 10.84 9.35 25.10
CA ALA A 214 11.54 9.58 26.34
C ALA A 214 11.58 8.31 27.22
N LYS A 215 10.43 7.64 27.39
CA LYS A 215 10.32 6.41 28.19
C LYS A 215 11.14 5.25 27.61
N ALA A 216 11.08 5.05 26.30
CA ALA A 216 11.88 4.00 25.65
C ALA A 216 13.38 4.28 25.76
N SER A 217 13.78 5.54 25.66
CA SER A 217 15.18 5.95 25.76
C SER A 217 15.72 5.82 27.19
N SER A 218 14.90 6.10 28.22
CA SER A 218 15.31 5.93 29.62
C SER A 218 15.49 4.47 30.05
N MET A 219 14.91 3.52 29.31
CA MET A 219 15.06 2.08 29.56
C MET A 219 16.29 1.47 28.85
N ASN A 220 17.01 2.25 28.05
CA ASN A 220 18.18 1.78 27.30
C ASN A 220 19.47 2.31 27.97
N GLY A 221 20.32 1.42 28.48
CA GLY A 221 21.59 1.80 29.12
C GLY A 221 22.64 2.40 28.18
N ASN A 222 22.39 2.38 26.87
CA ASN A 222 23.23 2.98 25.84
C ASN A 222 22.46 4.15 25.21
N ASN A 223 22.94 5.38 25.42
CA ASN A 223 22.42 6.71 24.98
C ASN A 223 22.13 6.88 23.45
N LYS A 224 21.53 5.89 22.77
CA LYS A 224 21.09 5.98 21.38
C LYS A 224 19.60 6.31 21.35
N PRO A 225 19.20 7.52 20.89
CA PRO A 225 17.80 7.85 20.74
C PRO A 225 17.16 7.03 19.62
N TYR A 226 15.99 6.45 19.89
CA TYR A 226 15.19 5.74 18.88
C TYR A 226 14.55 6.76 17.91
N SER A 227 15.03 6.82 16.67
CA SER A 227 14.56 7.85 15.73
C SER A 227 13.42 7.41 14.81
N THR A 228 13.11 6.12 14.62
CA THR A 228 12.16 5.74 13.54
C THR A 228 11.13 4.64 13.88
N ASP A 229 11.44 3.69 14.78
CA ASP A 229 10.60 2.48 14.97
C ASP A 229 9.72 2.43 16.22
N LEU A 230 9.58 3.53 16.96
CA LEU A 230 8.70 3.57 18.13
C LEU A 230 7.21 3.59 17.80
N ARG A 231 6.81 3.62 16.53
CA ARG A 231 5.41 3.40 16.13
C ARG A 231 5.04 1.90 16.11
N GLN A 232 6.01 1.02 15.86
CA GLN A 232 5.79 -0.42 15.85
C GLN A 232 5.84 -1.03 17.26
N VAL A 233 6.68 -0.50 18.15
CA VAL A 233 6.86 -1.04 19.52
C VAL A 233 5.57 -1.02 20.36
N PRO A 234 4.75 0.05 20.41
CA PRO A 234 3.48 0.04 21.13
C PRO A 234 2.44 -0.85 20.46
N LEU A 235 2.44 -0.95 19.13
CA LEU A 235 1.52 -1.85 18.41
C LEU A 235 1.80 -3.31 18.80
N ALA A 236 3.07 -3.72 18.80
CA ALA A 236 3.48 -5.05 19.21
C ALA A 236 3.19 -5.33 20.69
N ILE A 237 3.42 -4.35 21.59
CA ILE A 237 3.15 -4.49 23.03
C ILE A 237 1.64 -4.57 23.33
N ASN A 238 0.80 -3.78 22.64
CA ASN A 238 -0.64 -3.77 22.87
C ASN A 238 -1.36 -4.96 22.21
N LEU A 239 -0.86 -5.49 21.09
CA LEU A 239 -1.37 -6.74 20.50
C LEU A 239 -1.17 -7.95 21.43
N VAL A 240 -0.16 -7.91 22.31
CA VAL A 240 0.12 -8.95 23.31
C VAL A 240 -0.76 -8.81 24.57
N ARG A 241 -1.54 -7.72 24.73
CA ARG A 241 -2.34 -7.49 25.95
C ARG A 241 -3.72 -6.94 25.65
N ILE A 242 -4.63 -7.82 25.23
CA ILE A 242 -6.07 -7.68 25.50
C ILE A 242 -6.42 -8.72 26.57
N PRO A 243 -6.41 -8.39 27.87
CA PRO A 243 -7.00 -9.26 28.87
C PRO A 243 -8.52 -9.17 28.72
N GLU A 244 -9.17 -10.30 28.42
CA GLU A 244 -10.60 -10.46 28.67
C GLU A 244 -10.87 -10.21 30.15
N GLN A 245 -11.43 -9.05 30.48
CA GLN A 245 -12.24 -8.95 31.70
C GLN A 245 -13.67 -9.31 31.33
N ILE A 246 -13.97 -10.60 31.41
CA ILE A 246 -15.32 -11.06 31.68
C ILE A 246 -15.63 -10.64 33.12
N SER A 247 -16.32 -9.51 33.28
CA SER A 247 -17.07 -9.24 34.52
C SER A 247 -18.55 -9.32 34.20
N GLY A 248 -19.15 -10.43 34.62
CA GLY A 248 -20.60 -10.54 34.72
C GLY A 248 -21.18 -9.61 35.78
N LEU A 249 -22.52 -9.65 35.82
CA LEU A 249 -23.47 -8.90 36.64
C LEU A 249 -23.77 -7.47 36.14
N LEU A 250 -24.99 -7.26 35.65
CA LEU A 250 -26.15 -7.09 36.52
C LEU A 250 -27.42 -7.68 35.87
N ARG A 251 -28.25 -8.26 36.74
CA ARG A 251 -29.65 -8.58 36.51
C ARG A 251 -30.47 -7.30 36.36
#